data_AF-A0A5K1G3F5-F1
#
_entry.id   AF-A0A5K1G3F5-F1
#
_cell.length_a   1.000
_cell.length_b   1.000
_cell.length_c   1.000
_cell.angle_alpha   90.00
_cell.angle_beta   90.00
_cell.angle_gamma   90.00
#
_symmetry.space_group_name_H-M   'P 1'
#
loop_
_entity.id
_entity.type
_entity.pdbx_description
1 polymer ?
#
loop_
_entity_poly.entity_id
_entity_poly.type
_entity_poly.pdbx_seq_one_letter_code
_entity_poly.pdbx_strand_id
1 'polypeptide(L)'
;GGRITMSGQIQNYRSAVSAIVNVLGDEDSAANHLSQCIFTIGMGGNDYLNNYFMPQFYSTGSQYTPEDYADNLIESYTQHLT
;
A
#
# COMPACT_ATOMS: atom_id res chain seq x y z
N GLY A 1 0.07 -5.89 -15.58
CA GLY A 1 0.74 -4.71 -15.02
C GLY A 1 1.81 -5.14 -14.05
N GLY A 2 2.82 -4.29 -13.80
CA GLY A 2 3.90 -4.61 -12.86
C GLY A 2 3.44 -4.66 -11.41
N ARG A 3 4.18 -5.38 -10.56
CA ARG A 3 3.99 -5.36 -9.10
C ARG A 3 4.51 -4.04 -8.54
N ILE A 4 3.65 -3.30 -7.82
CA ILE A 4 4.03 -2.09 -7.10
C ILE A 4 3.81 -2.36 -5.61
N THR A 5 4.85 -2.15 -4.80
CA THR A 5 4.78 -2.30 -3.34
C THR A 5 3.77 -1.32 -2.74
N MET A 6 3.28 -1.58 -1.52
CA MET A 6 2.37 -0.66 -0.83
C MET A 6 2.96 0.76 -0.73
N SER A 7 4.23 0.88 -0.32
CA SER A 7 4.92 2.17 -0.27
C SER A 7 4.99 2.85 -1.64
N GLY A 8 5.18 2.09 -2.72
CA GLY A 8 5.12 2.62 -4.09
C GLY A 8 3.72 3.09 -4.48
N GLN A 9 2.66 2.38 -4.09
CA GLN A 9 1.28 2.80 -4.32
C GLN A 9 0.95 4.09 -3.56
N ILE A 10 1.41 4.22 -2.32
CA ILE A 10 1.27 5.45 -1.52
C ILE A 10 2.03 6.62 -2.17
N GLN A 11 3.25 6.38 -2.65
CA GLN A 11 4.00 7.42 -3.35
C GLN A 11 3.30 7.88 -4.63
N ASN A 12 2.73 6.94 -5.40
CA ASN A 12 1.93 7.28 -6.57
C ASN A 12 0.69 8.08 -6.20
N TYR A 13 0.01 7.72 -5.10
CA TYR A 13 -1.12 8.48 -4.58
C TYR A 13 -0.72 9.91 -4.20
N ARG A 14 0.40 10.10 -3.48
CA ARG A 14 0.92 11.44 -3.15
C ARG A 14 1.18 12.28 -4.40
N SER A 15 1.80 11.69 -5.42
CA SER A 15 2.02 12.37 -6.71
C SER A 15 0.70 12.76 -7.40
N ALA A 16 -0.32 11.89 -7.34
CA ALA A 16 -1.64 12.19 -7.87
C ALA A 16 -2.32 13.34 -7.10
N VAL A 17 -2.23 13.35 -5.77
CA VAL A 17 -2.73 14.45 -4.93
C VAL A 17 -2.04 15.77 -5.30
N SER A 18 -0.71 15.79 -5.43
CA SER A 18 0.01 17.00 -5.86
C SER A 18 -0.43 17.49 -7.25
N ALA A 19 -0.69 16.58 -8.19
CA ALA A 19 -1.22 16.94 -9.50
C ALA A 19 -2.64 17.53 -9.40
N ILE A 20 -3.50 16.99 -8.53
CA ILE A 20 -4.85 17.50 -8.28
C ILE A 20 -4.80 18.91 -7.68
N VAL A 21 -3.92 19.16 -6.69
CA VAL A 21 -3.70 20.49 -6.12
C VAL A 21 -3.32 21.48 -7.22
N ASN A 22 -2.38 21.12 -8.10
CA ASN A 22 -1.98 21.99 -9.21
C ASN A 22 -3.12 22.28 -10.19
N VAL A 23 -4.02 21.32 -10.43
CA VAL A 23 -5.16 21.48 -11.33
C VAL A 23 -6.27 22.33 -10.71
N LEU A 24 -6.54 22.16 -9.41
CA LEU A 24 -7.62 22.87 -8.71
C LEU A 24 -7.17 24.23 -8.16
N GLY A 25 -5.86 24.46 -8.05
CA GLY A 25 -5.26 25.76 -7.72
C GLY A 25 -4.99 25.99 -6.24
N ASP A 26 -5.54 25.16 -5.36
CA ASP A 26 -5.31 25.24 -3.92
C ASP A 26 -5.55 23.89 -3.20
N GLU A 27 -5.02 23.77 -1.98
CA GLU A 27 -5.09 22.55 -1.18
C GLU A 27 -6.50 22.29 -0.62
N ASP A 28 -7.29 23.33 -0.31
CA ASP A 28 -8.64 23.19 0.27
C ASP A 28 -9.61 22.59 -0.76
N SER A 29 -9.56 23.07 -2.00
CA SER A 29 -10.34 22.56 -3.12
C SER A 29 -9.98 21.09 -3.42
N ALA A 30 -8.68 20.76 -3.40
CA ALA A 30 -8.21 19.39 -3.57
C ALA A 30 -8.66 18.47 -2.43
N ALA A 31 -8.55 18.92 -1.18
CA ALA A 31 -9.01 18.18 -0.01
C ALA A 31 -10.53 17.93 -0.06
N ASN A 32 -11.31 18.95 -0.43
CA ASN A 32 -12.76 18.81 -0.61
C ASN A 32 -13.09 17.78 -1.69
N HIS A 33 -12.41 17.83 -2.84
CA HIS A 33 -12.60 16.85 -3.92
C HIS A 33 -12.25 15.43 -3.48
N LEU A 34 -11.08 15.24 -2.85
CA LEU A 34 -10.62 13.94 -2.37
C LEU A 34 -11.51 13.37 -1.26
N SER A 35 -12.16 14.22 -0.46
CA SER A 35 -13.10 13.79 0.60
C SER A 35 -14.34 13.07 0.05
N GLN A 36 -14.66 13.28 -1.23
CA GLN A 36 -15.76 12.62 -1.92
C GLN A 36 -15.35 11.27 -2.53
N CYS A 37 -14.06 10.94 -2.53
CA CYS A 37 -13.55 9.67 -3.05
C CYS A 37 -13.66 8.57 -1.99
N ILE A 38 -13.92 7.34 -2.46
CA ILE A 38 -13.78 6.14 -1.64
C ILE A 38 -12.43 5.49 -1.98
N PHE A 39 -11.61 5.27 -0.95
CA PHE A 39 -10.34 4.58 -1.07
C PHE A 39 -10.47 3.17 -0.50
N THR A 40 -10.13 2.16 -1.30
CA THR A 40 -10.16 0.76 -0.89
C THR A 40 -8.75 0.21 -0.94
N ILE A 41 -8.32 -0.44 0.15
CA ILE A 41 -7.01 -1.07 0.27
C ILE A 41 -7.24 -2.56 0.46
N GLY A 42 -6.72 -3.38 -0.45
CA GLY A 42 -6.78 -4.84 -0.37
C GLY A 42 -5.44 -5.41 0.09
N MET A 43 -5.47 -6.26 1.12
CA MET A 43 -4.27 -6.83 1.75
C MET A 43 -4.45 -8.33 2.00
N GLY A 44 -3.34 -9.07 2.13
CA GLY A 44 -3.33 -10.44 2.66
C GLY A 44 -3.04 -11.51 1.60
N GLY A 45 -4.04 -11.96 0.85
CA GLY A 45 -3.91 -13.17 0.02
C GLY A 45 -2.76 -13.13 -1.00
N ASN A 46 -2.50 -11.95 -1.57
CA ASN A 46 -1.38 -11.77 -2.51
C ASN A 46 -0.02 -11.73 -1.81
N ASP A 47 0.05 -11.33 -0.55
CA ASP A 47 1.29 -11.30 0.22
C ASP A 47 1.75 -12.73 0.54
N TYR A 48 0.81 -13.62 0.85
CA TYR A 48 1.14 -15.03 1.01
C TYR A 48 1.51 -15.70 -0.30
N LEU A 49 0.68 -15.58 -1.34
CA LEU A 49 0.90 -16.26 -2.61
C LEU A 49 2.16 -15.80 -3.32
N ASN A 50 2.53 -14.53 -3.19
CA ASN A 50 3.58 -13.94 -4.02
C ASN A 50 4.84 -13.57 -3.27
N ASN A 51 4.77 -13.42 -1.95
CA ASN A 51 5.92 -13.05 -1.15
C ASN A 51 6.29 -14.14 -0.14
N TYR A 52 5.33 -14.87 0.47
CA TYR A 52 5.61 -15.89 1.49
C TYR A 52 5.87 -17.29 0.91
N PHE A 53 4.97 -17.80 0.06
CA PHE A 53 5.05 -19.15 -0.53
C PHE A 53 5.90 -19.22 -1.81
N MET A 54 6.79 -18.26 -2.02
CA MET A 54 7.66 -18.15 -3.21
C MET A 54 9.15 -18.28 -2.83
N PRO A 55 9.59 -19.46 -2.34
CA PRO A 55 10.93 -19.66 -1.78
C PRO A 55 12.08 -19.48 -2.79
N GLN A 56 11.78 -19.53 -4.09
CA GLN A 56 12.77 -19.26 -5.15
C GLN A 56 13.15 -17.78 -5.25
N PHE A 57 12.31 -16.88 -4.75
CA PHE A 57 12.49 -15.42 -4.85
C PHE A 57 12.58 -14.74 -3.49
N TYR A 58 12.00 -15.33 -2.44
CA TYR A 58 11.91 -14.73 -1.11
C TYR A 58 12.22 -15.75 -0.01
N SER A 59 12.93 -15.32 1.03
CA SER A 59 13.26 -16.13 2.20
C SER A 59 12.21 -16.10 3.31
N THR A 60 11.17 -15.29 3.17
CA THR A 60 10.07 -15.08 4.14
C THR A 60 9.49 -16.38 4.69
N GLY A 61 9.15 -17.36 3.84
CA GLY A 61 8.62 -18.66 4.25
C GLY A 61 9.62 -19.56 5.00
N SER A 62 10.90 -19.18 5.06
CA SER A 62 11.93 -19.82 5.89
C SER A 62 12.31 -19.00 7.14
N GLN A 63 11.88 -17.74 7.19
CA GLN A 63 12.21 -16.79 8.26
C GLN A 63 11.08 -16.62 9.27
N TYR A 64 9.84 -16.77 8.83
CA TYR A 64 8.64 -16.56 9.63
C TYR A 64 7.76 -17.80 9.58
N THR A 65 6.99 -18.03 10.64
CA THR A 65 5.75 -18.84 10.53
C THR A 65 4.68 -18.02 9.81
N PRO A 66 3.59 -18.65 9.31
CA PRO A 66 2.49 -17.89 8.72
C PRO A 66 1.93 -16.85 9.68
N GLU A 67 1.78 -17.19 10.96
CA GLU A 67 1.29 -16.29 12.00
C GLU A 67 2.25 -15.11 12.23
N ASP A 68 3.56 -15.36 12.38
CA ASP A 68 4.55 -14.27 12.54
C ASP A 68 4.59 -13.35 11.31
N TYR A 69 4.38 -13.92 10.12
CA TYR A 69 4.32 -13.13 8.89
C TYR A 69 3.06 -12.26 8.82
N ALA A 70 1.92 -12.75 9.31
CA ALA A 70 0.72 -11.94 9.44
C ALA A 70 0.95 -10.74 10.36
N ASP A 71 1.58 -10.96 11.52
CA ASP A 71 1.89 -9.90 12.49
C ASP A 71 2.85 -8.87 11.88
N ASN A 72 3.88 -9.32 11.17
CA ASN A 72 4.81 -8.43 10.46
C ASN A 72 4.11 -7.58 9.38
N LEU A 73 3.19 -8.19 8.60
CA LEU A 73 2.41 -7.46 7.61
C LEU A 73 1.51 -6.41 8.27
N ILE A 74 0.83 -6.76 9.37
CA ILE A 74 -0.03 -5.83 10.12
C ILE A 74 0.78 -4.65 10.64
N GLU A 75 1.95 -4.89 11.25
CA GLU A 75 2.84 -3.83 11.72
C GLU A 75 3.26 -2.91 10.56
N SER A 76 3.69 -3.49 9.43
CA SER A 76 4.12 -2.73 8.26
C SER A 76 2.99 -1.92 7.62
N TYR A 77 1.77 -2.45 7.56
CA TYR A 77 0.62 -1.72 7.02
C TYR A 77 0.16 -0.62 7.96
N THR A 78 0.22 -0.83 9.27
CA THR A 78 -0.18 0.18 10.26
C THR A 78 0.67 1.44 10.09
N GLN A 79 1.98 1.30 9.89
CA GLN A 79 2.90 2.44 9.63
C GLN A 79 2.54 3.29 8.41
N HIS A 80 1.75 2.74 7.49
CA HIS A 80 1.33 3.43 6.27
C HIS A 80 -0.08 4.03 6.36
N LEU A 81 -0.88 3.63 7.36
CA LEU A 81 -2.28 4.02 7.51
C LEU A 81 -2.53 4.96 8.69
N THR A 82 -1.57 5.07 9.61
CA THR A 82 -1.59 5.99 10.77
C THR A 82 -0.50 7.03 10.66
#